data_AF-A0A2T2VJH7-F1
#
_entry.id   AF-A0A2T2VJH7-F1
#
_cell.length_a   1.000
_cell.length_b   1.000
_cell.length_c   1.000
_cell.angle_alpha   90.00
_cell.angle_beta   90.00
_cell.angle_gamma   90.00
#
_symmetry.space_group_name_H-M   'P 1'
#
loop_
_entity.id
_entity.type
_entity.pdbx_description
1 polymer ?
#
loop_
_entity_poly.entity_id
_entity_poly.type
_entity_poly.pdbx_seq_one_letter_code
_entity_poly.pdbx_strand_id
1 'polypeptide(L)' 'MKAVWVITKRELSGFFDSLMAYILLVLFLGLSGFFTWLFGQDIFTRDQASLEVFFN' A
#
# COMPACT_ATOMS: atom_id res chain seq x y z
N MET A 1 -25.49 11.71 -7.98
CA MET A 1 -24.21 11.65 -7.24
C MET A 1 -24.35 11.27 -5.75
N LYS A 2 -25.37 11.76 -5.01
CA LYS A 2 -25.58 11.37 -3.60
C LYS A 2 -25.70 9.85 -3.35
N ALA A 3 -26.43 9.13 -4.21
CA ALA A 3 -26.60 7.69 -4.07
C ALA A 3 -25.27 6.91 -4.16
N VAL A 4 -24.42 7.25 -5.15
CA VAL A 4 -23.08 6.65 -5.31
C VAL A 4 -22.24 6.89 -4.05
N TRP A 5 -22.24 8.11 -3.52
CA TRP A 5 -21.50 8.44 -2.30
C TRP A 5 -21.97 7.65 -1.06
N VAL A 6 -23.28 7.47 -0.91
CA VAL A 6 -23.85 6.67 0.18
C VAL A 6 -23.41 5.21 0.06
N ILE A 7 -23.43 4.65 -1.15
CA ILE A 7 -22.98 3.27 -1.39
C ILE A 7 -21.48 3.16 -1.10
N THR A 8 -20.63 4.04 -1.65
CA THR A 8 -19.18 4.01 -1.41
C THR A 8 -18.84 4.05 0.08
N LYS A 9 -19.49 4.93 0.87
CA LYS A 9 -19.24 5.03 2.30
C LYS A 9 -19.62 3.74 3.05
N ARG A 10 -20.75 3.12 2.67
CA ARG A 10 -21.20 1.86 3.27
C ARG A 10 -20.23 0.72 2.99
N GLU A 11 -19.85 0.54 1.72
CA GLU A 11 -18.95 -0.54 1.31
C GLU A 11 -17.55 -0.37 1.89
N LEU A 12 -17.03 0.86 1.91
CA LEU A 12 -15.73 1.16 2.52
C LEU A 12 -15.74 0.85 4.02
N SER A 13 -16.78 1.27 4.74
CA SER A 13 -16.92 0.98 6.17
C SER A 13 -17.06 -0.52 6.42
N GLY A 14 -17.79 -1.25 5.58
CA GLY A 14 -17.97 -2.69 5.71
C GLY A 14 -16.67 -3.47 5.49
N PHE A 15 -15.82 -3.05 4.57
CA PHE A 15 -14.50 -3.65 4.36
C PHE A 15 -13.61 -3.54 5.61
N PHE A 16 -13.60 -2.36 6.24
CA PHE A 16 -12.78 -2.06 7.42
C PHE A 16 -13.43 -2.45 8.77
N ASP A 17 -14.56 -3.15 8.76
CA ASP A 17 -15.19 -3.67 10.00
C ASP A 17 -14.45 -4.93 10.51
N SER A 18 -13.73 -5.63 9.63
CA SER A 18 -12.96 -6.82 9.97
C SER A 18 -11.54 -6.48 10.44
N LEU A 19 -11.09 -7.14 11.51
CA LEU A 19 -9.70 -7.07 11.99
C LEU A 19 -8.70 -7.47 10.89
N MET A 20 -9.08 -8.42 10.03
CA MET A 20 -8.24 -8.89 8.93
C MET A 20 -7.89 -7.79 7.94
N ALA A 21 -8.78 -6.81 7.71
CA ALA A 21 -8.52 -5.69 6.82
C ALA A 21 -7.33 -4.86 7.30
N TYR A 22 -7.26 -4.60 8.62
CA TYR A 22 -6.14 -3.88 9.22
C TYR A 22 -4.85 -4.69 9.22
N ILE A 23 -4.92 -6.00 9.52
CA ILE A 23 -3.75 -6.88 9.46
C ILE A 23 -3.17 -6.90 8.04
N LEU A 24 -4.00 -7.09 7.02
CA LEU A 24 -3.58 -7.08 5.63
C LEU A 24 -3.00 -5.71 5.22
N LEU A 25 -3.61 -4.60 5.66
CA LEU A 25 -3.12 -3.26 5.36
C LEU A 25 -1.74 -3.01 5.98
N VAL A 26 -1.56 -3.36 7.25
CA VAL A 26 -0.26 -3.22 7.95
C VAL A 26 0.79 -4.13 7.33
N LEU A 27 0.43 -5.38 6.99
CA LEU A 27 1.34 -6.32 6.35
C LEU A 27 1.74 -5.84 4.95
N PHE A 28 0.78 -5.36 4.16
CA PHE A 28 1.05 -4.76 2.85
C PHE A 28 2.01 -3.58 2.97
N LEU A 29 1.72 -2.60 3.84
CA LEU A 29 2.57 -1.44 4.03
C LEU A 29 3.95 -1.81 4.58
N GLY A 30 4.01 -2.74 5.54
CA GLY A 30 5.25 -3.22 6.14
C GLY A 30 6.14 -3.92 5.13
N LEU A 31 5.57 -4.80 4.30
CA LEU A 31 6.31 -5.46 3.22
C LEU A 31 6.74 -4.47 2.14
N SER A 32 5.85 -3.57 1.69
CA SER A 32 6.21 -2.54 0.72
C SER A 32 7.36 -1.67 1.23
N GLY A 33 7.30 -1.21 2.49
CA GLY A 33 8.38 -0.46 3.11
C GLY A 33 9.66 -1.28 3.23
N PHE A 34 9.57 -2.52 3.70
CA PHE A 34 10.71 -3.41 3.84
C PHE A 34 11.44 -3.65 2.51
N PHE A 35 10.70 -3.97 1.44
CA PHE A 35 11.26 -4.15 0.10
C PHE A 35 11.76 -2.86 -0.54
N THR A 36 11.22 -1.71 -0.16
CA THR A 36 11.69 -0.41 -0.66
C THR A 36 12.98 0.03 0.04
N TRP A 37 13.08 -0.17 1.35
CA TRP A 37 14.13 0.45 2.17
C TRP A 37 15.23 -0.50 2.65
N LEU A 38 14.91 -1.78 2.88
CA LEU A 38 15.78 -2.70 3.62
C LEU A 38 16.23 -3.91 2.79
N PHE A 39 15.43 -4.34 1.81
CA PHE A 39 15.68 -5.56 1.06
C PHE A 39 15.89 -5.27 -0.43
N GLY A 40 17.04 -5.71 -0.95
CA GLY A 40 17.25 -5.87 -2.37
C GLY A 40 18.11 -4.78 -3.00
N GLN A 41 17.73 -3.50 -2.96
CA GLN A 41 18.49 -2.45 -3.65
C GLN A 41 18.25 -1.05 -3.06
N ASP A 42 19.32 -0.27 -3.02
CA ASP A 42 19.34 1.09 -2.53
C ASP A 42 18.69 2.08 -3.51
N ILE A 43 17.39 2.30 -3.39
CA ILE A 43 16.67 3.36 -4.11
C ILE A 43 17.32 4.73 -3.87
N PHE A 44 17.89 4.95 -2.68
CA PHE A 44 18.53 6.21 -2.32
C PHE A 44 20.06 6.25 -2.51
N THR A 45 20.78 5.12 -2.53
CA THR A 45 22.24 5.17 -2.73
C THR A 45 22.62 5.19 -4.21
N ARG A 46 21.65 5.11 -5.12
CA ARG A 46 21.91 5.15 -6.57
C ARG A 46 22.16 6.55 -7.13
N ASP A 47 22.11 7.61 -6.34
CA ASP A 47 22.25 9.02 -6.78
C ASP A 47 21.41 9.37 -8.04
N GLN A 48 20.37 8.58 -8.31
CA GLN A 48 19.55 8.64 -9.50
C GLN A 48 18.10 8.42 -9.12
N ALA A 49 17.19 9.24 -9.65
CA ALA A 49 15.75 9.03 -9.52
C ALA A 49 15.27 7.99 -10.54
N SER A 50 15.61 6.71 -10.32
CA SER A 50 15.25 5.59 -11.19
C SER A 50 14.38 4.57 -10.45
N LEU A 51 13.34 4.07 -11.14
CA LEU A 51 12.49 2.96 -10.66
C LEU A 51 12.94 1.60 -11.18
N GLU A 52 14.11 1.52 -11.82
CA GLU A 52 14.68 0.28 -12.37
C GLU A 52 14.78 -0.85 -11.31
N VAL A 53 14.99 -0.48 -10.04
CA VAL A 53 14.96 -1.39 -8.89
C VAL A 53 13.69 -2.26 -8.84
N PHE A 54 12.56 -1.74 -9.31
CA PHE A 54 11.25 -2.38 -9.20
C PHE A 54 10.80 -3.12 -10.46
N PHE A 55 11.34 -2.78 -11.65
CA PHE A 55 10.74 -3.15 -12.94
C PHE A 55 11.71 -3.77 -13.95
N ASN A 56 12.97 -4.01 -13.57
CA ASN A 56 13.99 -4.63 -14.45
C ASN A 56 13.97 -6.16 -14.37
#